data_AF-A0AAU4MMV2-F1
#
_entry.id   AF-A0AAU4MMV2-F1
#
_cell.length_a   1.000
_cell.length_b   1.000
_cell.length_c   1.000
_cell.angle_alpha   90.00
_cell.angle_beta   90.00
_cell.angle_gamma   90.00
#
_symmetry.space_group_name_H-M   'P 1'
#
loop_
_entity.id
_entity.type
_entity.pdbx_description
1 polymer ?
#
loop_
_entity_poly.entity_id
_entity_poly.type
_entity_poly.pdbx_seq_one_letter_code
_entity_poly.pdbx_strand_id
1 'polypeptide(L)'
;MSELRTDGRSPRRRPPDGDPPPERTAYRVTYTLAGSAVIRRTEVSLLPGYSQESDIPRLVAARLTGRADDGVRITLLGLRAL
;
A
#
# COMPACT_ATOMS: atom_id res chain seq x y z
N MET A 1 -55.78 24.52 4.29
CA MET A 1 -55.52 23.08 4.09
C MET A 1 -54.77 22.99 2.77
N SER A 2 -53.43 22.94 2.82
CA SER A 2 -52.65 21.70 2.64
C SER A 2 -52.75 21.24 1.18
N GLU A 3 -51.70 21.11 0.39
CA GLU A 3 -50.49 20.34 0.69
C GLU A 3 -49.22 20.97 0.11
N LEU A 4 -48.38 21.36 1.06
CA LEU A 4 -46.96 21.59 0.90
C LEU A 4 -46.28 20.22 0.77
N ARG A 5 -45.52 20.00 -0.29
CA ARG A 5 -44.13 19.51 -0.31
C ARG A 5 -43.84 18.76 -1.60
N THR A 6 -43.24 19.51 -2.52
CA THR A 6 -42.28 19.05 -3.50
C THR A 6 -41.19 18.23 -2.77
N ASP A 7 -41.33 16.91 -2.69
CA ASP A 7 -40.21 16.05 -2.31
C ASP A 7 -39.30 15.95 -3.53
N GLY A 8 -38.50 17.00 -3.71
CA GLY A 8 -37.31 16.99 -4.55
C GLY A 8 -36.25 16.10 -3.92
N ARG A 9 -36.54 14.81 -3.72
CA ARG A 9 -35.50 13.80 -3.53
C ARG A 9 -34.82 13.57 -4.85
N SER A 10 -33.90 14.46 -5.19
CA SER A 10 -32.79 14.13 -6.07
C SER A 10 -32.24 12.78 -5.60
N PRO A 11 -32.20 11.75 -6.46
CA PRO A 11 -31.57 10.50 -6.08
C PRO A 11 -30.16 10.87 -5.64
N ARG A 12 -29.80 10.51 -4.40
CA ARG A 12 -28.42 10.61 -3.94
C ARG A 12 -27.61 9.89 -5.00
N ARG A 13 -26.87 10.64 -5.83
CA ARG A 13 -25.91 10.09 -6.78
C ARG A 13 -25.10 9.11 -5.96
N ARG A 14 -25.23 7.80 -6.23
CA ARG A 14 -24.20 6.87 -5.80
C ARG A 14 -22.90 7.46 -6.32
N PRO A 15 -21.82 7.50 -5.53
CA PRO A 15 -20.52 7.75 -6.12
C PRO A 15 -20.41 6.80 -7.32
N PRO A 16 -19.90 7.26 -8.48
CA PRO A 16 -19.64 6.34 -9.59
C PRO A 16 -18.89 5.16 -8.98
N ASP A 17 -19.30 3.93 -9.33
CA ASP A 17 -18.56 2.72 -9.00
C ASP A 17 -17.12 2.97 -9.44
N GLY A 18 -16.31 3.49 -8.51
CA GLY A 18 -14.93 3.82 -8.76
C GLY A 18 -14.30 2.50 -9.11
N ASP A 19 -13.52 2.48 -10.19
CA ASP A 19 -12.67 1.35 -10.53
C ASP A 19 -12.19 0.67 -9.25
N PRO A 20 -12.33 -0.67 -9.13
CA PRO A 20 -11.92 -1.38 -7.93
C PRO A 20 -10.52 -0.89 -7.55
N PRO A 21 -10.28 -0.57 -6.27
CA PRO A 21 -8.99 -0.04 -5.85
C PRO A 21 -7.90 -0.93 -6.43
N PRO A 22 -6.84 -0.34 -7.04
CA PRO A 22 -6.01 -1.05 -7.98
C PRO A 22 -5.56 -2.42 -7.49
N GLU A 23 -5.49 -3.37 -8.41
CA GLU A 23 -4.92 -4.69 -8.19
C GLU A 23 -3.44 -4.53 -7.82
N ARG A 24 -3.13 -4.44 -6.52
CA ARG A 24 -1.80 -4.55 -5.88
C ARG A 24 -0.57 -4.27 -6.78
N THR A 25 0.16 -3.20 -6.52
CA THR A 25 1.47 -3.00 -7.19
C THR A 25 2.53 -3.89 -6.57
N ALA A 26 3.11 -4.80 -7.35
CA ALA A 26 4.24 -5.61 -6.91
C ALA A 26 5.57 -4.92 -7.24
N TYR A 27 6.52 -5.03 -6.31
CA TYR A 27 7.86 -4.50 -6.47
C TYR A 27 8.88 -5.58 -6.19
N ARG A 28 9.92 -5.63 -7.01
CA ARG A 28 11.20 -6.27 -6.68
C ARG A 28 12.08 -5.28 -5.94
N VAL A 29 12.46 -5.66 -4.74
CA VAL A 29 13.29 -4.88 -3.82
C VAL A 29 14.68 -5.48 -3.75
N THR A 30 15.70 -4.65 -3.90
CA THR A 30 17.08 -5.00 -3.55
C THR A 30 17.44 -4.26 -2.26
N TYR A 31 17.97 -4.96 -1.27
CA TYR A 31 18.24 -4.41 0.06
C TYR A 31 19.47 -5.04 0.71
N THR A 32 19.97 -4.39 1.76
CA THR A 32 20.95 -4.98 2.69
C THR A 32 20.51 -4.76 4.14
N LEU A 33 21.12 -5.51 5.05
CA LEU A 33 20.90 -5.38 6.49
C LEU A 33 21.97 -4.49 7.09
N ALA A 34 21.61 -3.70 8.11
CA ALA A 34 22.57 -2.91 8.88
C ALA A 34 23.71 -3.79 9.39
N GLY A 35 24.96 -3.36 9.12
CA GLY A 35 26.16 -4.13 9.49
C GLY A 35 26.46 -5.33 8.58
N SER A 36 25.73 -5.53 7.48
CA SER A 36 25.98 -6.58 6.49
C SER A 36 26.47 -5.99 5.16
N ALA A 37 27.44 -6.65 4.53
CA ALA A 37 27.83 -6.38 3.15
C ALA A 37 27.03 -7.20 2.12
N VAL A 38 26.13 -8.08 2.59
CA VAL A 38 25.38 -8.99 1.71
C VAL A 38 24.18 -8.26 1.12
N ILE A 39 24.10 -8.27 -0.21
CA ILE A 39 22.95 -7.76 -0.96
C ILE A 39 21.93 -8.87 -1.15
N ARG A 40 20.66 -8.57 -0.85
CA ARG A 40 19.53 -9.47 -0.97
C ARG A 40 18.46 -8.90 -1.87
N ARG A 41 17.60 -9.77 -2.39
CA ARG A 41 16.44 -9.42 -3.21
C ARG A 41 15.19 -10.11 -2.71
N THR A 42 14.05 -9.43 -2.79
CA THR A 42 12.74 -9.99 -2.47
C THR A 42 11.65 -9.27 -3.25
N GLU A 43 10.43 -9.78 -3.19
CA GLU A 43 9.24 -9.17 -3.79
C GLU A 43 8.24 -8.77 -2.70
N VAL A 44 7.64 -7.60 -2.86
CA VAL A 44 6.60 -7.07 -1.97
C VAL A 44 5.47 -6.51 -2.80
N SER A 45 4.25 -6.74 -2.36
CA SER A 45 3.05 -6.20 -2.99
C SER A 45 2.45 -5.13 -2.09
N LEU A 46 2.20 -3.95 -2.65
CA LEU A 46 1.55 -2.84 -1.98
C LEU A 46 0.08 -2.78 -2.39
N LEU A 47 -0.78 -2.62 -1.40
CA LEU A 47 -2.20 -2.33 -1.61
C LEU A 47 -2.38 -0.80 -1.69
N PRO A 48 -2.99 -0.28 -2.77
CA PRO A 48 -3.30 1.14 -2.89
C PRO A 48 -4.09 1.63 -1.68
N GLY A 49 -3.66 2.73 -1.06
CA GLY A 49 -4.30 3.32 0.12
C GLY A 49 -4.00 2.64 1.46
N TYR A 50 -3.33 1.48 1.46
CA TYR A 50 -2.95 0.76 2.69
C TYR A 50 -1.44 0.68 2.91
N SER A 51 -0.63 0.89 1.88
CA SER A 51 0.83 0.90 1.98
C SER A 51 1.47 1.81 0.95
N GLN A 52 2.51 2.53 1.36
CA GLN A 52 3.32 3.39 0.49
C GLN A 52 4.69 2.76 0.26
N GLU A 53 5.43 3.23 -0.74
CA GLU A 53 6.81 2.74 -1.00
C GLU A 53 7.73 2.93 0.22
N SER A 54 7.49 3.96 1.03
CA SER A 54 8.21 4.19 2.30
C SER A 54 7.95 3.12 3.37
N ASP A 55 6.88 2.32 3.24
CA ASP A 55 6.57 1.21 4.15
C ASP A 55 7.32 -0.08 3.77
N ILE A 56 7.92 -0.14 2.59
CA ILE A 56 8.63 -1.32 2.08
C ILE A 56 9.69 -1.86 3.06
N PRO A 57 10.55 -1.04 3.72
CA PRO A 57 11.51 -1.56 4.69
C PRO A 57 10.84 -2.34 5.82
N ARG A 58 9.71 -1.85 6.34
CA ARG A 58 8.93 -2.49 7.41
C ARG A 58 8.27 -3.77 6.93
N LEU A 59 7.73 -3.79 5.70
CA LEU A 59 7.14 -4.97 5.09
C LEU A 59 8.18 -6.08 4.86
N VAL A 60 9.37 -5.70 4.37
CA VAL A 60 10.50 -6.62 4.20
C VAL A 60 10.94 -7.17 5.55
N ALA A 61 11.08 -6.32 6.57
CA ALA A 61 11.44 -6.74 7.92
C ALA A 61 10.40 -7.70 8.53
N ALA A 62 9.11 -7.35 8.47
CA ALA A 62 8.03 -8.20 8.95
C ALA A 62 8.05 -9.59 8.28
N ARG A 63 8.35 -9.67 6.98
CA ARG A 63 8.46 -10.94 6.26
C ARG A 63 9.67 -11.77 6.68
N LEU A 64 10.80 -11.13 6.99
CA LEU A 64 12.06 -11.81 7.33
C LEU A 64 12.12 -12.24 8.79
N THR A 65 11.70 -11.38 9.71
CA THR A 65 11.89 -11.54 11.15
C THR A 65 10.58 -11.68 11.93
N GLY A 66 9.43 -11.48 11.27
CA GLY A 66 8.13 -11.40 11.93
C GLY A 66 7.88 -10.06 12.62
N ARG A 67 8.82 -9.10 12.57
CA ARG A 67 8.74 -7.82 13.27
C ARG A 67 8.93 -6.64 12.32
N ALA A 68 7.89 -5.82 12.16
CA ALA A 68 7.95 -4.64 11.29
C ALA A 68 8.92 -3.57 11.79
N ASP A 69 9.15 -3.49 13.11
CA ASP A 69 10.04 -2.50 13.74
C ASP A 69 11.51 -2.67 13.34
N ASP A 70 11.89 -3.88 12.95
CA ASP A 70 13.21 -4.16 12.37
C ASP A 70 13.43 -3.48 11.01
N GLY A 71 12.41 -2.80 10.45
CA GLY A 71 12.50 -2.02 9.21
C GLY A 71 13.63 -0.99 9.23
N VAL A 72 13.98 -0.46 10.41
CA VAL A 72 15.12 0.47 10.59
C VAL A 72 16.48 -0.16 10.25
N ARG A 73 16.57 -1.49 10.23
CA ARG A 73 17.77 -2.25 9.87
C ARG A 73 17.83 -2.58 8.38
N ILE A 74 16.76 -2.32 7.63
CA ILE A 74 16.71 -2.57 6.18
C ILE A 74 17.14 -1.30 5.43
N THR A 75 18.23 -1.41 4.69
CA THR A 75 18.63 -0.36 3.74
C THR A 75 18.19 -0.75 2.34
N LEU A 76 17.29 0.02 1.75
CA LEU A 76 16.88 -0.18 0.36
C LEU A 76 17.98 0.30 -0.59
N LEU A 77 18.34 -0.55 -1.53
CA LEU A 77 19.36 -0.27 -2.55
C LEU A 77 18.72 -0.03 -3.92
N GLY A 78 17.52 -0.58 -4.14
CA GLY A 78 16.79 -0.37 -5.37
C GLY A 78 15.39 -0.94 -5.32
N LEU A 79 14.50 -0.32 -6.08
CA LEU A 79 13.10 -0.68 -6.21
C LEU A 79 12.73 -0.73 -7.70
N ARG A 80 12.04 -1.79 -8.12
CA ARG A 80 11.53 -1.93 -9.49
C ARG A 80 10.13 -2.51 -9.46
N ALA A 81 9.16 -1.80 -10.05
CA ALA A 81 7.82 -2.33 -10.25
C ALA A 81 7.85 -3.56 -11.18
N LEU A 82 7.00 -4.54 -10.88
CA LEU A 82 6.84 -5.79 -11.62
C LEU A 82 5.59 -5.77 -12.49
#